data_AF-A0A7V8XN51-F1
#
_entry.id   AF-A0A7V8XN51-F1
#
_cell.length_a   1.000
_cell.length_b   1.000
_cell.length_c   1.000
_cell.angle_alpha   90.00
_cell.angle_beta   90.00
_cell.angle_gamma   90.00
#
_symmetry.space_group_name_H-M   'P 1'
#
loop_
_entity.id
_entity.type
_entity.pdbx_description
1 polymer ?
#
loop_
_entity_poly.entity_id
_entity_poly.type
_entity_poly.pdbx_seq_one_letter_code
_entity_poly.pdbx_strand_id
1 'polypeptide(L)'
;MRVVRLFMSMSLDGFVADRDRKPIALFPDLENLRNTPALAEMIEATGAVLMGRRSYEMGDTEEGYVEYEHQVPIFVVTHRVPNEPAKHDPGKGLSFTFVTDGVESAVEQARDAAREGMSR
;
A
#
# COMPACT_ATOMS: atom_id res chain seq x y z
N MET A 1 0.51 3.24 -21.26
CA MET A 1 1.85 3.30 -20.61
C MET A 1 1.66 2.89 -19.17
N ARG A 2 2.48 1.98 -18.61
CA ARG A 2 2.34 1.56 -17.20
C ARG A 2 3.19 2.46 -16.33
N VAL A 3 2.56 3.12 -15.37
CA VAL A 3 3.23 4.08 -14.50
C VAL A 3 3.35 3.46 -13.12
N VAL A 4 4.59 3.31 -12.64
CA VAL A 4 4.84 3.09 -11.21
C VAL A 4 4.80 4.47 -10.57
N ARG A 5 3.87 4.67 -9.63
CA ARG A 5 3.72 5.92 -8.87
C ARG A 5 4.22 5.70 -7.46
N LEU A 6 4.90 6.71 -6.92
CA LEU A 6 5.31 6.78 -5.53
C LEU A 6 4.60 7.97 -4.89
N PHE A 7 3.79 7.70 -3.88
CA PHE A 7 3.10 8.73 -3.09
C PHE A 7 3.54 8.59 -1.64
N MET A 8 4.14 9.65 -1.10
CA MET A 8 4.57 9.74 0.29
C MET A 8 4.61 11.20 0.73
N SER A 9 4.47 11.43 2.03
CA SER A 9 4.97 12.65 2.67
C SER A 9 6.37 12.42 3.21
N MET A 10 7.15 13.50 3.24
CA MET A 10 8.45 13.54 3.91
C MET A 10 8.62 14.90 4.58
N SER A 11 9.40 14.94 5.65
CA SER A 11 9.90 16.19 6.22
C SER A 11 10.87 16.88 5.24
N LEU A 12 11.10 18.18 5.43
CA LEU A 12 11.97 18.97 4.55
C LEU A 12 13.42 18.43 4.51
N ASP A 13 13.87 17.82 5.60
CA ASP A 13 15.17 17.18 5.75
C ASP A 13 15.18 15.69 5.32
N GLY A 14 14.10 15.20 4.72
CA GLY A 14 14.07 13.93 4.00
C GLY A 14 13.66 12.70 4.81
N PHE A 15 12.98 12.87 5.95
CA PHE A 15 12.51 11.76 6.78
C PHE A 15 11.02 11.47 6.54
N VAL A 16 10.68 10.19 6.38
CA VAL A 16 9.29 9.70 6.19
C VAL A 16 8.66 9.13 7.46
N ALA A 17 9.45 9.03 8.54
CA ALA A 17 9.05 8.47 9.83
C ALA A 17 9.91 9.08 10.94
N ASP A 18 9.42 9.05 12.17
CA ASP A 18 10.15 9.59 13.32
C ASP A 18 11.25 8.64 13.80
N ARG A 19 11.97 9.03 14.87
CA ARG A 19 13.04 8.21 15.45
C ARG A 19 12.56 6.87 16.02
N ASP A 20 11.30 6.80 16.43
CA ASP A 20 10.65 5.57 16.90
C ASP A 20 10.04 4.76 15.75
N ARG A 21 10.30 5.18 14.50
CA ARG A 21 9.81 4.61 13.24
C ARG A 21 8.30 4.71 13.04
N LYS A 22 7.62 5.56 13.81
CA LYS A 22 6.20 5.84 13.62
C LYS A 22 6.02 6.81 12.45
N PRO A 23 4.88 6.74 11.74
CA PRO A 23 4.54 7.77 10.78
C PRO A 23 4.59 9.12 11.49
N ILE A 24 5.38 10.06 10.95
CA ILE A 24 5.26 11.45 11.39
C ILE A 24 3.89 11.89 10.91
N ALA A 25 3.12 12.60 11.74
CA ALA A 25 1.89 13.27 11.33
C ALA A 25 2.23 14.43 10.36
N LEU A 26 2.71 14.09 9.17
CA LEU A 26 3.06 15.00 8.09
C LEU A 26 1.82 15.46 7.33
N PHE A 27 0.66 14.87 7.65
CA PHE A 27 -0.65 15.29 7.21
C PHE A 27 -1.51 15.55 8.44
N PRO A 28 -1.55 16.80 8.95
CA PRO A 28 -2.47 17.16 10.03
C PRO A 28 -3.95 17.00 9.61
N ASP A 29 -4.20 16.80 8.32
CA ASP A 29 -5.53 16.69 7.72
C ASP A 29 -5.56 15.63 6.59
N LEU A 30 -5.30 14.37 6.97
CA LEU A 30 -5.32 13.23 6.05
C LEU A 30 -6.70 13.05 5.40
N GLU A 31 -7.77 13.35 6.14
CA GLU A 31 -9.15 13.26 5.66
C GLU A 31 -9.42 14.26 4.54
N ASN A 32 -9.03 15.53 4.66
CA ASN A 32 -9.20 16.46 3.55
C ASN A 32 -8.30 16.13 2.36
N LEU A 33 -7.11 15.57 2.60
CA LEU A 33 -6.24 15.11 1.52
C LEU A 33 -6.91 14.00 0.70
N ARG A 34 -7.52 13.01 1.37
CA ARG A 34 -8.29 11.91 0.75
C ARG A 34 -9.43 12.42 -0.12
N ASN A 35 -10.04 13.53 0.28
CA ASN A 35 -11.13 14.18 -0.45
C ASN A 35 -10.66 15.11 -1.58
N THR A 36 -9.35 15.25 -1.82
CA THR A 36 -8.86 15.99 -3.00
C THR A 36 -9.08 15.18 -4.28
N PRO A 37 -9.52 15.81 -5.39
CA PRO A 37 -9.72 15.10 -6.66
C PRO A 37 -8.47 14.36 -7.14
N ALA A 38 -7.29 14.93 -6.89
CA ALA A 38 -6.01 14.33 -7.28
C ALA A 38 -5.70 13.03 -6.52
N LEU A 39 -5.98 12.97 -5.20
CA LEU A 39 -5.75 11.75 -4.44
C LEU A 39 -6.83 10.69 -4.75
N ALA A 40 -8.08 11.11 -4.90
CA ALA A 40 -9.16 10.20 -5.31
C ALA A 40 -8.86 9.53 -6.66
N GLU A 41 -8.48 10.31 -7.68
CA GLU A 41 -8.08 9.79 -8.99
C GLU A 41 -6.87 8.85 -8.88
N MET A 42 -5.90 9.16 -8.02
CA MET A 42 -4.75 8.29 -7.79
C MET A 42 -5.18 6.95 -7.19
N ILE A 43 -6.06 6.96 -6.18
CA ILE A 43 -6.58 5.76 -5.54
C ILE A 43 -7.34 4.90 -6.56
N GLU A 44 -8.27 5.50 -7.31
CA GLU A 44 -9.06 4.80 -8.34
C GLU A 44 -8.18 4.21 -9.45
N ALA A 45 -7.12 4.91 -9.86
CA ALA A 45 -6.20 4.43 -10.88
C ALA A 45 -5.22 3.35 -10.38
N THR A 46 -5.17 3.08 -9.07
CA THR A 46 -4.21 2.13 -8.49
C THR A 46 -4.73 0.70 -8.60
N GLY A 47 -4.16 -0.08 -9.52
CA GLY A 47 -4.55 -1.48 -9.74
C GLY A 47 -3.81 -2.51 -8.86
N ALA A 48 -2.71 -2.13 -8.23
CA ALA A 48 -1.97 -2.94 -7.26
C ALA A 48 -1.11 -2.04 -6.37
N VAL A 49 -0.88 -2.47 -5.13
CA VAL A 49 0.00 -1.78 -4.18
C VAL A 49 1.23 -2.62 -3.92
N LEU A 50 2.39 -1.97 -3.84
CA LEU A 50 3.65 -2.59 -3.39
C LEU A 50 4.14 -1.85 -2.15
N MET A 51 4.44 -2.58 -1.08
CA MET A 51 4.96 -2.01 0.15
C MET A 51 5.97 -2.93 0.84
N GLY A 52 6.74 -2.37 1.77
CA GLY A 52 7.62 -3.17 2.63
C GLY A 52 6.89 -3.73 3.86
N ARG A 53 7.45 -4.78 4.46
CA ARG A 53 6.93 -5.41 5.69
C ARG A 53 6.53 -4.42 6.79
N ARG A 54 7.35 -3.41 7.06
CA ARG A 54 7.07 -2.43 8.12
C ARG A 54 5.80 -1.62 7.84
N SER A 55 5.59 -1.19 6.60
CA SER A 55 4.39 -0.45 6.22
C SER A 55 3.14 -1.34 6.33
N TYR A 56 3.30 -2.64 6.03
CA TYR A 56 2.26 -3.63 6.24
C TYR A 56 1.90 -3.79 7.74
N GLU A 57 2.91 -3.94 8.61
CA GLU A 57 2.72 -4.09 10.06
C GLU A 57 2.07 -2.85 10.70
N MET A 58 2.19 -1.66 10.08
CA MET A 58 1.50 -0.45 10.56
C MET A 58 -0.02 -0.50 10.35
N GLY A 59 -0.50 -1.18 9.30
CA GLY A 59 -1.94 -1.35 9.04
C GLY A 59 -2.52 -2.63 9.63
N ASP A 60 -1.68 -3.51 10.18
CA ASP A 60 -2.08 -4.74 10.86
C ASP A 60 -2.55 -4.44 12.30
N THR A 61 -3.62 -3.65 12.41
CA THR A 61 -4.31 -3.31 13.66
C THR A 61 -5.53 -4.22 13.87
N GLU A 62 -6.32 -3.97 14.93
CA GLU A 62 -7.57 -4.72 15.18
C GLU A 62 -8.62 -4.56 14.06
N GLU A 63 -8.65 -3.37 13.45
CA GLU A 63 -9.44 -3.05 12.26
C GLU A 63 -8.83 -3.67 11.00
N GLY A 64 -7.50 -3.75 10.94
CA GLY A 64 -6.75 -4.25 9.79
C GLY A 64 -6.97 -3.42 8.53
N TYR A 65 -7.00 -4.10 7.39
CA TYR A 65 -7.12 -3.52 6.06
C TYR A 65 -8.56 -3.52 5.51
N VAL A 66 -9.57 -3.77 6.36
CA VAL A 66 -10.99 -3.93 5.96
C VAL A 66 -11.55 -2.66 5.30
N GLU A 67 -11.17 -1.49 5.79
CA GLU A 67 -11.55 -0.17 5.23
C GLU A 67 -10.34 0.58 4.68
N TYR A 68 -9.29 -0.15 4.31
CA TYR A 68 -8.12 0.44 3.66
C TYR A 68 -8.49 1.06 2.32
N GLU A 69 -7.91 2.21 1.97
CA GLU A 69 -8.25 2.97 0.76
C GLU A 69 -7.99 2.19 -0.54
N HIS A 70 -7.02 1.28 -0.54
CA HIS A 70 -6.66 0.48 -1.71
C HIS A 70 -7.15 -0.96 -1.57
N GLN A 71 -8.37 -1.22 -2.04
CA GLN A 71 -8.97 -2.57 -2.06
C GLN A 71 -8.54 -3.35 -3.31
N VAL A 72 -7.23 -3.52 -3.49
CA VAL A 72 -6.59 -4.18 -4.65
C VAL A 72 -5.50 -5.15 -4.19
N PRO A 73 -4.92 -5.98 -5.07
CA PRO A 73 -3.79 -6.84 -4.69
C PRO A 73 -2.61 -6.04 -4.10
N ILE A 74 -2.14 -6.47 -2.93
CA ILE A 74 -1.04 -5.86 -2.17
C ILE A 74 0.14 -6.83 -2.13
N PHE A 75 1.29 -6.37 -2.62
CA PHE A 75 2.55 -7.10 -2.63
C PHE A 75 3.45 -6.57 -1.52
N VAL A 76 3.75 -7.42 -0.55
CA VAL A 76 4.54 -7.08 0.64
C VAL A 76 5.94 -7.69 0.50
N VAL A 77 6.94 -6.84 0.28
CA VAL A 77 8.34 -7.29 0.21
C VAL A 77 8.84 -7.59 1.62
N THR A 78 9.27 -8.83 1.85
CA THR A 78 9.71 -9.28 3.17
C THR A 78 10.62 -10.49 3.10
N HIS A 79 11.59 -10.57 4.02
CA HIS A 79 12.41 -11.78 4.21
C HIS A 79 11.73 -12.82 5.12
N ARG A 80 10.70 -12.42 5.87
CA ARG A 80 9.96 -13.27 6.80
C ARG A 80 8.49 -13.14 6.48
N VAL A 81 7.82 -14.23 6.13
CA VAL A 81 6.37 -14.23 5.92
C VAL A 81 5.69 -14.31 7.29
N PRO A 82 4.66 -13.50 7.61
CA PRO A 82 3.89 -13.68 8.84
C PRO A 82 3.13 -15.02 8.81
N ASN A 83 2.79 -15.55 9.98
CA ASN A 83 2.04 -16.82 10.06
C ASN A 83 0.63 -16.67 9.45
N GLU A 84 0.01 -15.52 9.67
CA GLU A 84 -1.31 -15.17 9.17
C GLU A 84 -1.25 -13.77 8.54
N PRO A 85 -1.96 -13.54 7.43
CA PRO A 85 -2.10 -12.20 6.88
C PRO A 85 -2.99 -11.33 7.78
N ALA A 86 -2.81 -10.02 7.67
CA ALA A 86 -3.60 -9.03 8.38
C ALA A 86 -5.07 -9.19 8.01
N LYS A 87 -5.95 -8.85 8.94
CA LYS A 87 -7.40 -8.88 8.72
C LYS A 87 -7.75 -8.01 7.51
N HIS A 88 -8.50 -8.57 6.56
CA HIS A 88 -9.00 -7.88 5.36
C HIS A 88 -10.31 -8.53 4.91
N ASP A 89 -11.02 -7.88 3.99
CA ASP A 89 -12.21 -8.45 3.35
C ASP A 89 -11.87 -8.90 1.92
N PRO A 90 -11.72 -10.22 1.68
CA PRO A 90 -11.43 -10.74 0.34
C PRO A 90 -12.52 -10.40 -0.70
N GLY A 91 -13.75 -10.12 -0.26
CA GLY A 91 -14.87 -9.73 -1.12
C GLY A 91 -14.72 -8.34 -1.73
N LYS A 92 -13.88 -7.48 -1.14
CA LYS A 92 -13.60 -6.13 -1.66
C LYS A 92 -12.46 -6.08 -2.68
N GLY A 93 -11.78 -7.20 -2.93
CA GLY A 93 -10.71 -7.30 -3.93
C GLY A 93 -9.28 -7.15 -3.39
N LEU A 94 -9.13 -6.83 -2.09
CA LEU A 94 -7.83 -6.82 -1.42
C LEU A 94 -7.32 -8.24 -1.20
N SER A 95 -6.06 -8.48 -1.54
CA SER A 95 -5.34 -9.72 -1.20
C SER A 95 -3.89 -9.42 -0.87
N PHE A 96 -3.25 -10.26 -0.07
CA PHE A 96 -1.83 -10.13 0.26
C PHE A 96 -0.99 -11.19 -0.45
N THR A 97 0.08 -10.75 -1.10
CA THR A 97 1.16 -11.61 -1.60
C THR A 97 2.47 -11.20 -0.94
N PHE A 98 3.06 -12.09 -0.15
CA PHE A 98 4.36 -11.84 0.50
C PHE A 98 5.49 -12.28 -0.43
N VAL A 99 6.28 -11.32 -0.90
CA VAL A 99 7.36 -11.56 -1.87
C VAL A 99 8.70 -11.60 -1.15
N THR A 100 9.39 -12.74 -1.24
CA THR A 100 10.71 -12.98 -0.62
C THR A 100 11.88 -12.77 -1.58
N ASP A 101 11.61 -12.69 -2.88
CA ASP A 101 12.63 -12.70 -3.94
C ASP A 101 13.11 -11.31 -4.36
N GLY A 102 12.88 -10.30 -3.52
CA GLY A 102 13.32 -8.92 -3.74
C GLY A 102 12.29 -8.03 -4.42
N VAL A 103 12.73 -6.79 -4.71
CA VAL A 103 11.85 -5.70 -5.16
C VAL A 103 11.51 -5.86 -6.64
N GLU A 104 12.46 -6.31 -7.46
CA GLU A 104 12.27 -6.51 -8.89
C GLU A 104 11.14 -7.51 -9.16
N SER A 105 11.16 -8.67 -8.49
CA SER A 105 10.10 -9.68 -8.57
C SER A 105 8.75 -9.11 -8.12
N ALA A 106 8.74 -8.34 -7.01
CA ALA A 106 7.52 -7.74 -6.51
C ALA A 106 6.92 -6.71 -7.50
N VAL A 107 7.77 -5.91 -8.15
CA VAL A 107 7.33 -4.94 -9.16
C VAL A 107 6.75 -5.64 -10.39
N GLU A 108 7.36 -6.74 -10.85
CA GLU A 108 6.84 -7.52 -11.98
C GLU A 108 5.47 -8.10 -11.67
N GLN A 109 5.32 -8.77 -10.53
CA GLN A 109 4.05 -9.36 -10.10
C GLN A 109 2.96 -8.30 -9.92
N ALA A 110 3.27 -7.18 -9.26
CA ALA A 110 2.33 -6.08 -9.08
C ALA A 110 1.88 -5.46 -10.40
N ARG A 111 2.79 -5.33 -11.38
CA ARG A 111 2.45 -4.81 -12.71
C ARG A 111 1.54 -5.74 -13.49
N ASP A 112 1.63 -7.05 -13.28
CA ASP A 112 0.77 -8.01 -13.97
C ASP A 112 -0.60 -8.11 -13.30
N ALA A 113 -0.67 -8.16 -11.97
CA ALA A 113 -1.94 -8.11 -11.24
C ALA A 113 -2.75 -6.83 -11.53
N ALA A 114 -2.07 -5.68 -11.63
CA ALA A 114 -2.72 -4.41 -11.98
C ALA A 114 -3.38 -4.44 -13.38
N ARG A 115 -3.03 -5.38 -14.28
CA ARG A 115 -3.69 -5.52 -15.59
C ARG A 115 -5.04 -6.21 -15.51
N GLU A 116 -5.15 -7.23 -14.66
CA GLU A 116 -6.35 -8.06 -14.56
C GLU A 116 -7.51 -7.28 -13.92
N GLY A 117 -7.19 -6.36 -13.00
CA GLY A 117 -8.18 -5.47 -12.35
C GLY A 117 -8.77 -4.39 -13.26
N MET A 118 -8.06 -3.93 -14.30
CA MET A 118 -8.53 -2.89 -15.23
C MET A 118 -9.40 -3.42 -16.38
N SER A 119 -9.65 -4.74 -16.43
CA SER A 119 -10.46 -5.39 -17.48
C SER A 119 -11.90 -5.69 -17.05
N ARG A 120 -12.34 -5.14 -15.92
CA ARG A 120 -13.72 -5.17 -15.41
C ARG A 120 -14.30 -3.76 -15.39
#